data_AF-A0A5R2MV01-F1
#
_entry.id   AF-A0A5R2MV01-F1
#
_cell.length_a   1.000
_cell.length_b   1.000
_cell.length_c   1.000
_cell.angle_alpha   90.00
_cell.angle_beta   90.00
_cell.angle_gamma   90.00
#
_symmetry.space_group_name_H-M   'P 1'
#
loop_
_entity.id
_entity.type
_entity.pdbx_description
1 polymer ?
#
loop_
_entity_poly.entity_id
_entity_poly.type
_entity_poly.pdbx_seq_one_letter_code
_entity_poly.pdbx_strand_id
1 'polypeptide(L)'
;QAVNMALNKARIIQIINGRAVPANQPLPPSMPGYDRAYKGYPYDVAKAKALLAEAGHPDGFETQLFAMNTDPNPRIAQAIQQDLAAIGIKASIQSLAQANVIAA
;
A
#
# COMPACT_ATOMS: atom_id res chain seq x y z
N GLN A 1 6.97 4.95 -7.32
CA GLN A 1 6.21 4.08 -8.25
C GLN A 1 6.26 2.62 -7.85
N ALA A 2 7.45 2.05 -7.61
CA ALA A 2 7.64 0.65 -7.17
C ALA A 2 6.66 0.20 -6.07
N VAL A 3 6.58 0.97 -4.98
CA VAL A 3 5.65 0.68 -3.86
C VAL A 3 4.20 0.55 -4.32
N ASN A 4 3.70 1.44 -5.19
CA ASN A 4 2.31 1.35 -5.69
C ASN A 4 2.03 0.05 -6.44
N MET A 5 3.02 -0.41 -7.22
CA MET A 5 2.90 -1.63 -8.02
C MET A 5 3.05 -2.90 -7.18
N ALA A 6 3.67 -2.80 -5.99
CA ALA A 6 3.85 -3.92 -5.09
C ALA A 6 2.65 -4.18 -4.18
N LEU A 7 1.70 -3.26 -4.02
CA LEU A 7 0.56 -3.45 -3.11
C LEU A 7 -0.61 -4.16 -3.78
N ASN A 8 -1.01 -5.32 -3.24
CA ASN A 8 -2.15 -6.07 -3.71
C ASN A 8 -3.46 -5.50 -3.13
N LYS A 9 -4.02 -4.50 -3.82
CA LYS A 9 -5.27 -3.84 -3.42
C LYS A 9 -6.47 -4.80 -3.33
N ALA A 10 -6.51 -5.83 -4.18
CA ALA A 10 -7.59 -6.82 -4.16
C ALA A 10 -7.57 -7.64 -2.85
N ARG A 11 -6.38 -8.04 -2.39
CA ARG A 11 -6.20 -8.73 -1.11
C ARG A 11 -6.62 -7.86 0.08
N ILE A 12 -6.27 -6.58 0.07
CA ILE A 12 -6.70 -5.63 1.11
C ILE A 12 -8.24 -5.50 1.13
N ILE A 13 -8.88 -5.48 -0.03
CA ILE A 13 -10.35 -5.44 -0.11
C ILE A 13 -10.99 -6.71 0.47
N GLN A 14 -10.38 -7.87 0.30
CA GLN A 14 -10.85 -9.11 0.92
C GLN A 14 -10.78 -9.05 2.46
N ILE A 15 -9.73 -8.44 3.03
CA ILE A 15 -9.57 -8.27 4.49
C ILE A 15 -10.74 -7.47 5.11
N ILE A 16 -11.31 -6.53 4.35
CA ILE A 16 -12.47 -5.73 4.75
C ILE A 16 -13.79 -6.28 4.22
N ASN A 17 -13.86 -7.58 3.92
CA ASN A 17 -15.06 -8.29 3.48
C ASN A 17 -15.68 -7.74 2.18
N GLY A 18 -14.84 -7.29 1.23
CA GLY A 18 -15.33 -6.83 -0.07
C GLY A 18 -16.07 -5.49 -0.06
N ARG A 19 -15.99 -4.72 1.04
CA ARG A 19 -16.78 -3.49 1.24
C ARG A 19 -16.20 -2.24 0.54
N ALA A 20 -15.25 -2.40 -0.37
CA ALA A 20 -14.66 -1.30 -1.12
C ALA A 20 -14.27 -1.71 -2.54
N VAL A 21 -14.00 -0.71 -3.38
CA VAL A 21 -13.44 -0.86 -4.73
C VAL A 21 -11.99 -0.38 -4.77
N PRO A 22 -11.13 -0.94 -5.64
CA PRO A 22 -9.74 -0.50 -5.73
C PRO A 22 -9.64 0.98 -6.13
N ALA A 23 -8.95 1.77 -5.30
CA ALA A 23 -8.65 3.16 -5.66
C ALA A 23 -7.51 3.21 -6.69
N ASN A 24 -7.75 3.87 -7.82
CA ASN A 24 -6.74 4.21 -8.83
C ASN A 24 -6.27 5.67 -8.74
N GLN A 25 -7.09 6.56 -8.17
CA GLN A 25 -6.81 7.99 -8.01
C GLN A 25 -7.40 8.55 -6.70
N PRO A 26 -7.05 9.80 -6.30
CA PRO A 26 -7.51 10.38 -5.04
C PRO A 26 -9.02 10.60 -4.98
N LEU A 27 -9.64 11.04 -6.09
CA LEU A 27 -11.07 11.27 -6.14
C LEU A 27 -11.83 9.94 -6.29
N PRO A 28 -12.95 9.74 -5.57
CA PRO A 28 -13.83 8.60 -5.78
C PRO A 28 -14.68 8.77 -7.06
N PRO A 29 -15.18 7.67 -7.67
CA PRO A 29 -15.95 7.71 -8.93
C PRO A 29 -17.20 8.59 -8.93
N SER A 30 -17.77 8.86 -7.75
CA SER A 30 -18.97 9.68 -7.58
C SER A 30 -18.69 11.19 -7.52
N MET A 31 -17.43 11.62 -7.43
CA MET A 31 -17.08 13.02 -7.24
C MET A 31 -16.79 13.72 -8.58
N PRO A 32 -17.25 14.98 -8.77
CA PRO A 32 -16.88 15.78 -9.94
C PRO A 32 -15.36 15.87 -10.11
N GLY A 33 -14.88 15.76 -11.34
CA GLY A 33 -13.45 15.75 -11.66
C GLY A 33 -12.79 14.37 -11.64
N TYR A 34 -13.52 13.28 -11.35
CA TYR A 34 -13.01 11.92 -11.51
C TYR A 34 -12.69 11.61 -12.98
N ASP A 35 -11.42 11.35 -13.30
CA ASP A 35 -11.01 10.87 -14.62
C ASP A 35 -11.30 9.37 -14.77
N ARG A 36 -12.20 9.01 -15.69
CA ARG A 36 -12.59 7.61 -15.96
C ARG A 36 -11.57 6.87 -16.83
N ALA A 37 -10.73 7.60 -17.57
CA ALA A 37 -9.73 7.01 -18.45
C ALA A 37 -8.47 6.58 -17.68
N TYR A 38 -8.14 7.25 -16.58
CA TYR A 38 -6.98 6.94 -15.77
C TYR A 38 -7.06 5.56 -15.11
N LYS A 39 -6.04 4.73 -15.31
CA LYS A 39 -6.00 3.34 -14.81
C LYS A 39 -5.19 3.16 -13.52
N GLY A 40 -4.32 4.12 -13.20
CA GLY A 40 -3.40 4.01 -12.07
C GLY A 40 -2.32 2.95 -12.28
N TYR A 41 -1.64 2.60 -11.19
CA TYR A 41 -0.58 1.60 -11.18
C TYR A 41 -1.16 0.18 -11.07
N PRO A 42 -0.83 -0.74 -11.99
CA PRO A 42 -1.21 -2.14 -11.86
C PRO A 42 -0.37 -2.82 -10.76
N TYR A 43 -0.92 -3.89 -10.19
CA TYR A 43 -0.17 -4.77 -9.31
C TYR A 43 0.81 -5.60 -10.14
N ASP A 44 2.11 -5.33 -9.99
CA ASP A 44 3.20 -5.95 -10.73
C ASP A 44 4.47 -5.94 -9.86
N VAL A 45 4.71 -7.07 -9.18
CA VAL A 45 5.85 -7.26 -8.28
C VAL A 45 7.17 -7.27 -9.04
N ALA A 46 7.20 -7.79 -10.27
CA ALA A 46 8.42 -7.86 -11.07
C ALA A 46 8.87 -6.46 -11.49
N LYS A 47 7.94 -5.65 -12.01
CA LYS A 47 8.22 -4.26 -12.37
C LYS A 47 8.53 -3.40 -11.14
N ALA A 48 7.89 -3.67 -10.00
CA ALA A 48 8.24 -2.99 -8.75
C ALA A 48 9.70 -3.22 -8.34
N LYS A 49 10.20 -4.46 -8.43
CA LYS A 49 11.62 -4.78 -8.17
C LYS A 49 12.56 -4.08 -9.15
N ALA A 50 12.23 -4.09 -10.45
CA ALA A 50 13.04 -3.40 -11.45
C ALA A 50 13.17 -1.90 -11.15
N LEU A 51 12.05 -1.24 -10.82
CA LEU A 51 12.04 0.17 -10.45
C LEU A 51 12.82 0.48 -9.16
N LEU A 52 12.87 -0.45 -8.20
CA LEU A 52 13.73 -0.29 -7.02
C LEU A 52 15.21 -0.38 -7.38
N ALA A 53 15.59 -1.34 -8.23
CA ALA A 53 16.97 -1.47 -8.70
C ALA A 53 17.42 -0.25 -9.50
N GLU A 54 16.57 0.26 -10.40
CA GLU A 54 16.80 1.51 -11.15
C GLU A 54 16.99 2.72 -10.23
N ALA A 55 16.30 2.73 -9.09
CA ALA A 55 16.42 3.77 -8.07
C ALA A 55 17.66 3.61 -7.16
N GLY A 56 18.51 2.61 -7.40
CA GLY A 56 19.71 2.33 -6.59
C GLY A 56 19.47 1.50 -5.34
N HIS A 57 18.31 0.84 -5.22
CA HIS A 57 17.93 -0.03 -4.11
C HIS A 57 17.64 -1.47 -4.57
N PRO A 58 18.57 -2.17 -5.23
CA PRO A 58 18.33 -3.51 -5.78
C PRO A 58 17.97 -4.55 -4.70
N ASP A 59 18.51 -4.38 -3.48
CA ASP A 59 18.25 -5.25 -2.34
C ASP A 59 17.14 -4.71 -1.41
N GLY A 60 16.50 -3.61 -1.80
CA GLY A 60 15.51 -2.90 -0.98
C GLY A 60 16.13 -2.06 0.14
N PHE A 61 15.35 -1.85 1.20
CA PHE A 61 15.73 -1.02 2.36
C PHE A 61 14.78 -1.27 3.55
N GLU A 62 15.16 -0.77 4.73
CA GLU A 62 14.32 -0.80 5.93
C GLU A 62 13.49 0.47 6.05
N THR A 63 12.24 0.33 6.51
CA THR A 63 11.35 1.48 6.74
C THR A 63 10.37 1.21 7.88
N GLN A 64 9.60 2.23 8.27
CA GLN A 64 8.56 2.13 9.29
C GLN A 64 7.18 2.28 8.64
N LEU A 65 6.24 1.42 9.04
CA LEU A 65 4.84 1.49 8.61
C LEU A 65 3.97 1.81 9.83
N PHE A 66 3.55 3.07 9.93
CA PHE A 66 2.63 3.50 10.98
C PHE A 66 1.21 3.04 10.66
N ALA A 67 0.56 2.43 11.65
CA ALA A 67 -0.80 1.95 11.51
C ALA A 67 -1.60 2.21 12.79
N MET A 68 -2.90 2.43 12.64
CA MET A 68 -3.82 2.43 13.76
C MET A 68 -3.89 1.02 14.36
N ASN A 69 -4.00 0.93 15.69
CA ASN A 69 -4.07 -0.33 16.43
C ASN A 69 -5.46 -0.99 16.43
N THR A 70 -6.46 -0.35 15.79
CA THR A 70 -7.85 -0.83 15.74
C THR A 70 -8.17 -1.55 14.43
N ASP A 71 -8.91 -2.66 14.50
CA ASP A 71 -9.34 -3.43 13.33
C ASP A 71 -10.11 -2.53 12.33
N PRO A 72 -9.89 -2.66 11.00
CA PRO A 72 -9.06 -3.67 10.30
C PRO A 72 -7.60 -3.27 10.09
N ASN A 73 -7.14 -2.13 10.63
CA ASN A 73 -5.84 -1.55 10.28
C ASN A 73 -4.63 -2.46 10.55
N PRO A 74 -4.53 -3.21 11.67
CA PRO A 74 -3.42 -4.13 11.88
C PRO A 74 -3.31 -5.22 10.81
N ARG A 75 -4.44 -5.80 10.37
CA ARG A 75 -4.48 -6.83 9.32
C ARG A 75 -4.07 -6.25 7.96
N ILE A 76 -4.52 -5.03 7.67
CA ILE A 76 -4.13 -4.31 6.44
C ILE A 76 -2.62 -4.00 6.46
N ALA A 77 -2.09 -3.51 7.59
CA ALA A 77 -0.67 -3.20 7.74
C ALA A 77 0.21 -4.45 7.59
N GLN A 78 -0.20 -5.60 8.14
CA GLN A 78 0.48 -6.88 7.94
C GLN A 78 0.47 -7.33 6.48
N ALA A 79 -0.66 -7.16 5.79
CA ALA A 79 -0.73 -7.45 4.36
C ALA A 79 0.24 -6.56 3.57
N ILE A 80 0.24 -5.25 3.82
CA ILE A 80 1.18 -4.30 3.20
C ILE A 80 2.63 -4.69 3.49
N GLN A 81 2.97 -5.02 4.75
CA GLN A 81 4.31 -5.46 5.13
C GLN A 81 4.75 -6.69 4.32
N GLN A 82 3.88 -7.68 4.13
CA GLN A 82 4.18 -8.85 3.31
C GLN A 82 4.40 -8.49 1.83
N ASP A 83 3.59 -7.59 1.27
CA ASP A 83 3.73 -7.12 -0.11
C ASP A 83 5.05 -6.36 -0.32
N LEU A 84 5.44 -5.53 0.65
CA LEU A 84 6.71 -4.81 0.64
C LEU A 84 7.92 -5.76 0.77
N ALA A 85 7.82 -6.77 1.63
CA ALA A 85 8.86 -7.78 1.78
C ALA A 85 9.10 -8.55 0.47
N ALA A 86 8.06 -8.78 -0.33
CA ALA A 86 8.18 -9.45 -1.63
C ALA A 86 9.08 -8.70 -2.62
N ILE A 87 9.28 -7.38 -2.42
CA ILE A 87 10.18 -6.53 -3.22
C ILE A 87 11.46 -6.12 -2.47
N GLY A 88 11.75 -6.74 -1.32
CA GLY A 88 12.96 -6.45 -0.52
C GLY A 88 12.82 -5.28 0.46
N ILE A 89 11.65 -4.64 0.56
CA ILE A 89 11.44 -3.58 1.55
C ILE A 89 11.01 -4.20 2.88
N LYS A 90 11.84 -4.01 3.91
CA LYS A 90 11.55 -4.49 5.27
C LYS A 90 10.87 -3.39 6.07
N ALA A 91 9.54 -3.42 6.10
CA ALA A 91 8.75 -2.47 6.87
C ALA A 91 8.53 -2.97 8.32
N SER A 92 8.88 -2.16 9.33
CA SER A 92 8.53 -2.40 10.73
C SER A 92 7.20 -1.73 11.06
N ILE A 93 6.19 -2.49 11.49
CA ILE A 93 4.88 -1.93 11.83
C ILE A 93 4.96 -1.22 13.18
N GLN A 94 4.62 0.07 13.18
CA GLN A 94 4.46 0.90 14.37
C GLN A 94 2.96 1.07 14.64
N SER A 95 2.41 0.25 15.53
CA SER A 95 0.98 0.22 15.83
C SER A 95 0.68 1.21 16.96
N LEU A 96 -0.03 2.29 16.66
CA LEU A 96 -0.33 3.38 17.59
C LEU A 96 -1.84 3.58 17.76
N ALA A 97 -2.25 4.18 18.88
CA ALA A 97 -3.61 4.69 19.04
C ALA A 97 -3.89 5.80 18.01
N GLN A 98 -5.12 5.92 17.52
CA GLN A 98 -5.48 6.85 16.43
C GLN A 98 -5.02 8.29 16.68
N ALA A 99 -5.13 8.80 17.91
CA ALA A 99 -4.70 10.15 18.29
C ALA A 99 -3.19 10.38 18.11
N ASN A 100 -2.38 9.31 18.11
CA ASN A 100 -0.92 9.38 18.10
C ASN A 100 -0.32 8.99 16.74
N VAL A 101 -1.08 8.37 15.83
CA VAL A 101 -0.58 7.99 14.49
C VAL A 101 -0.22 9.23 13.65
N ILE A 102 -0.95 10.33 13.79
CA ILE A 102 -0.74 11.56 13.00
C ILE A 102 0.39 12.42 13.60
N ALA A 103 0.67 12.25 14.88
CA ALA A 103 1.67 13.03 15.62
C ALA A 103 3.06 12.37 15.70
N ALA A 104 3.19 11.14 15.20
CA ALA A 104 4.43 10.35 15.18
C ALA A 104 5.24 10.61 13.90
#